data_AF-A0A2V9JVL6-F1
#
_entry.id   AF-A0A2V9JVL6-F1
#
_cell.length_a   1.000
_cell.length_b   1.000
_cell.length_c   1.000
_cell.angle_alpha   90.00
_cell.angle_beta   90.00
_cell.angle_gamma   90.00
#
_symmetry.space_group_name_H-M   'P 1'
#
loop_
_entity.id
_entity.type
_entity.pdbx_description
1 polymer ?
#
loop_
_entity_poly.entity_id
_entity_poly.type
_entity_poly.pdbx_seq_one_letter_code
_entity_poly.pdbx_strand_id
1 'polypeptide(L)'
;MYLHSKIVFNRLPLGYKDYNLRVFEALGLKRFLITDRPSGENPLLKHRQHLAYYEREDDLVELVSHHLRDDRDREAIAEEGHREVMGRHTYDHRVRRIWEIMAENGFRMQAPLRKARVDAVFLGYQKVFGRLMMLDSMANLFTQPEVSFTARLRALPYVVLAVLHRLRQMGWRKFVASFLTQFRRNGN
;
A
#
# COMPACT_ATOMS: atom_id res chain seq x y z
N MET A 1 -4.45 -20.36 13.48
CA MET A 1 -2.99 -20.03 13.48
C MET A 1 -2.66 -18.98 14.55
N TYR A 2 -3.17 -17.74 14.50
CA TYR A 2 -2.82 -16.69 15.47
C TYR A 2 -3.22 -16.96 16.93
N LEU A 3 -4.38 -17.55 17.17
CA LEU A 3 -4.89 -17.79 18.54
C LEU A 3 -4.00 -18.72 19.38
N HIS A 4 -3.18 -19.54 18.73
CA HIS A 4 -2.24 -20.46 19.39
C HIS A 4 -0.81 -19.92 19.44
N SER A 5 -0.56 -18.71 18.93
CA SER A 5 0.76 -18.08 18.92
C SER A 5 0.89 -17.08 20.07
N LYS A 6 2.02 -17.13 20.79
CA LYS A 6 2.38 -16.12 21.79
C LYS A 6 2.81 -14.80 21.14
N ILE A 7 3.53 -14.90 20.01
CA ILE A 7 4.09 -13.76 19.27
C ILE A 7 3.68 -13.92 17.81
N VAL A 8 3.17 -12.84 17.21
CA VAL A 8 2.90 -12.74 15.78
C VAL A 8 3.98 -11.88 15.15
N PHE A 9 4.58 -12.39 14.08
CA PHE A 9 5.55 -11.64 13.28
C PHE A 9 4.90 -11.08 12.03
N ASN A 10 5.25 -9.84 11.68
CA ASN A 10 4.84 -9.19 10.45
C ASN A 10 6.00 -8.44 9.81
N ARG A 11 5.96 -8.34 8.48
CA ARG A 11 6.84 -7.48 7.70
C ARG A 11 5.99 -6.67 6.73
N LEU A 12 6.20 -5.36 6.70
CA LEU A 12 5.52 -4.43 5.82
C LEU A 12 6.01 -4.60 4.37
N PRO A 13 5.17 -4.28 3.37
CA PRO A 13 5.54 -4.40 1.97
C PRO A 13 6.79 -3.59 1.60
N LEU A 14 7.62 -4.14 0.72
CA LEU A 14 8.78 -3.44 0.19
C LEU A 14 8.34 -2.22 -0.64
N GLY A 15 8.90 -1.05 -0.33
CA GLY A 15 8.65 0.21 -1.07
C GLY A 15 7.54 1.10 -0.49
N TYR A 16 6.61 0.56 0.30
CA TYR A 16 5.56 1.31 0.98
C TYR A 16 5.40 0.78 2.40
N LYS A 17 5.97 1.47 3.38
CA LYS A 17 5.95 1.07 4.79
C LYS A 17 4.67 1.54 5.49
N ASP A 18 3.53 1.16 4.96
CA ASP A 18 2.22 1.37 5.59
C ASP A 18 1.72 0.09 6.26
N TYR A 19 0.87 0.23 7.27
CA TYR A 19 0.27 -0.92 7.94
C TYR A 19 -0.55 -1.79 6.98
N ASN A 20 -0.28 -3.09 7.01
CA ASN A 20 -1.13 -4.08 6.34
C ASN A 20 -2.23 -4.58 7.30
N LEU A 21 -3.16 -5.37 6.77
CA LEU A 21 -4.29 -5.89 7.55
C LEU A 21 -3.84 -6.80 8.71
N ARG A 22 -2.73 -7.55 8.53
CA ARG A 22 -2.21 -8.47 9.55
C ARG A 22 -1.95 -7.78 10.89
N VAL A 23 -1.53 -6.52 10.87
CA VAL A 23 -1.32 -5.73 12.08
C VAL A 23 -2.60 -5.64 12.90
N PHE A 24 -3.71 -5.26 12.27
CA PHE A 24 -4.99 -5.09 12.94
C PHE A 24 -5.62 -6.42 13.34
N GLU A 25 -5.44 -7.48 12.54
CA GLU A 25 -5.92 -8.82 12.88
C GLU A 25 -5.23 -9.38 14.13
N ALA A 26 -3.90 -9.28 14.20
CA ALA A 26 -3.12 -9.78 15.34
C ALA A 26 -3.53 -9.08 16.65
N LEU A 27 -3.59 -7.75 16.62
CA LEU A 27 -3.99 -6.95 17.77
C LEU A 27 -5.47 -7.14 18.12
N GLY A 28 -6.35 -7.24 17.12
CA GLY A 28 -7.77 -7.55 17.31
C GLY A 28 -8.00 -8.89 18.00
N LEU A 29 -7.11 -9.87 17.80
CA LEU A 29 -7.12 -11.18 18.49
C LEU A 29 -6.34 -11.18 19.83
N LYS A 30 -5.95 -10.00 20.32
CA LYS A 30 -5.16 -9.81 21.54
C LYS A 30 -3.87 -10.61 21.51
N ARG A 31 -3.14 -10.52 20.40
CA ARG A 31 -1.82 -11.13 20.25
C ARG A 31 -0.74 -10.07 20.24
N PHE A 32 0.38 -10.37 20.88
CA PHE A 32 1.56 -9.53 20.81
C PHE A 32 2.14 -9.58 19.39
N LEU A 33 2.37 -8.40 18.81
CA LEU A 33 2.81 -8.24 17.43
C LEU A 33 4.20 -7.58 17.40
N ILE A 34 5.10 -8.19 16.64
CA ILE A 34 6.38 -7.59 16.24
C ILE A 34 6.32 -7.31 14.73
N THR A 35 6.59 -6.07 14.33
CA THR A 35 6.56 -5.63 12.92
C THR A 35 7.71 -4.67 12.63
N ASP A 36 8.13 -4.48 11.39
CA ASP A 36 9.04 -3.38 11.07
C ASP A 36 8.33 -2.02 11.15
N ARG A 37 9.12 -0.95 11.33
CA ARG A 37 8.59 0.40 11.57
C ARG A 37 7.93 0.99 10.31
N PRO A 38 6.68 1.51 10.40
CA PRO A 38 6.04 2.21 9.29
C PRO A 38 6.73 3.56 9.00
N SER A 39 6.61 4.07 7.77
CA SER A 39 7.24 5.33 7.33
C SER A 39 6.43 6.60 7.64
N GLY A 40 5.21 6.47 8.15
CA GLY A 40 4.32 7.62 8.39
C GLY A 40 4.78 8.54 9.53
N GLU A 41 4.57 9.86 9.36
CA GLU A 41 4.93 10.89 10.35
C GLU A 41 4.13 10.80 11.66
N ASN A 42 2.95 10.19 11.64
CA ASN A 42 2.12 9.97 12.82
C ASN A 42 1.57 8.53 12.83
N PRO A 43 2.27 7.58 13.48
CA PRO A 43 1.86 6.19 13.47
C PRO A 43 0.59 6.00 14.32
N LEU A 44 -0.40 5.31 13.74
CA LEU A 44 -1.65 4.94 14.42
C LEU A 44 -1.44 4.12 15.70
N LEU A 45 -0.29 3.47 15.83
CA LEU A 45 0.04 2.56 16.91
C LEU A 45 1.41 2.94 17.47
N LYS A 46 1.62 2.71 18.77
CA LYS A 46 2.81 3.14 19.49
C LYS A 46 3.73 1.96 19.80
N HIS A 47 5.02 2.16 19.55
CA HIS A 47 6.08 1.20 19.90
C HIS A 47 6.12 0.95 21.41
N ARG A 48 6.29 -0.32 21.81
CA ARG A 48 6.32 -0.79 23.22
C ARG A 48 5.08 -0.44 24.04
N GLN A 49 3.99 -0.06 23.37
CA GLN A 49 2.70 0.19 24.00
C GLN A 49 1.63 -0.65 23.32
N HIS A 50 1.49 -0.56 21.99
CA HIS A 50 0.47 -1.33 21.24
C HIS A 50 1.07 -2.55 20.53
N LEU A 51 2.36 -2.47 20.18
CA LEU A 51 3.13 -3.47 19.46
C LEU A 51 4.62 -3.20 19.66
N ALA A 52 5.49 -4.08 19.15
CA ALA A 52 6.92 -3.83 19.07
C ALA A 52 7.37 -3.64 17.61
N TYR A 53 8.35 -2.76 17.43
CA TYR A 53 9.04 -2.54 16.16
C TYR A 53 10.44 -3.11 16.21
N TYR A 54 10.88 -3.69 15.11
CA TYR A 54 12.30 -3.99 14.87
C TYR A 54 12.81 -3.16 13.69
N GLU A 55 14.11 -2.88 13.67
CA GLU A 55 14.76 -2.15 12.58
C GLU A 55 15.70 -3.06 11.78
N ARG A 56 16.39 -3.97 12.47
CA ARG A 56 17.28 -4.98 11.89
C ARG A 56 16.88 -6.38 12.33
N GLU A 57 17.38 -7.39 11.62
CA GLU A 57 17.08 -8.80 11.91
C GLU A 57 17.59 -9.24 13.29
N ASP A 58 18.77 -8.76 13.71
CA ASP A 58 19.31 -9.03 15.06
C ASP A 58 18.37 -8.52 16.16
N ASP A 59 17.80 -7.33 15.97
CA ASP A 59 16.88 -6.70 16.93
C ASP A 59 15.59 -7.53 17.07
N LEU A 60 15.13 -8.16 16.00
CA LEU A 60 13.97 -9.05 16.02
C LEU A 60 14.23 -10.29 16.89
N VAL A 61 15.40 -10.92 16.75
CA VAL A 61 15.76 -12.12 17.53
C VAL A 61 15.84 -11.78 19.01
N GLU A 62 16.41 -10.62 19.35
CA GLU A 62 16.48 -10.13 20.72
C GLU A 62 15.07 -9.88 21.31
N LEU A 63 14.20 -9.17 20.58
CA LEU A 63 12.82 -8.91 21.00
C LEU A 63 12.04 -10.21 21.24
N VAL A 64 12.13 -11.17 20.32
CA VAL A 64 11.48 -12.48 20.48
C VAL A 64 12.00 -13.19 21.74
N SER A 65 13.32 -13.22 21.92
CA SER A 65 13.95 -13.89 23.07
C SER A 65 13.61 -13.23 24.40
N HIS A 66 13.44 -11.90 24.42
CA HIS A 66 13.02 -11.15 25.60
C HIS A 66 11.56 -11.48 25.98
N HIS A 67 10.63 -11.36 25.03
CA HIS A 67 9.19 -11.58 25.28
C HIS A 67 8.77 -13.05 25.37
N LEU A 68 9.66 -14.00 25.08
CA LEU A 68 9.46 -15.42 25.41
C LEU A 68 9.90 -15.78 26.83
N ARG A 69 10.77 -14.97 27.45
CA ARG A 69 11.25 -15.19 28.82
C ARG A 69 10.31 -14.62 29.88
N ASP A 70 9.71 -13.46 29.62
CA ASP A 70 8.70 -12.84 30.50
C ASP A 70 7.39 -12.60 29.74
N ASP A 71 6.34 -13.26 30.21
CA ASP A 71 5.02 -13.19 29.60
C ASP A 71 4.27 -11.90 30.00
N ARG A 72 4.63 -11.24 31.12
CA ARG A 72 3.89 -10.09 31.67
C ARG A 72 3.93 -8.87 30.75
N ASP A 73 5.12 -8.46 30.34
CA ASP A 73 5.30 -7.29 29.46
C ASP A 73 4.65 -7.53 28.09
N ARG A 74 4.81 -8.75 27.56
CA ARG A 74 4.19 -9.18 26.31
C ARG A 74 2.66 -9.09 26.36
N GLU A 75 2.06 -9.61 27.42
CA GLU A 75 0.60 -9.63 27.60
C GLU A 75 0.04 -8.22 27.84
N ALA A 76 0.76 -7.36 28.58
CA ALA A 76 0.39 -5.97 28.78
C ALA A 76 0.34 -5.20 27.44
N ILE A 77 1.36 -5.35 26.59
CA ILE A 77 1.39 -4.72 25.26
C ILE A 77 0.28 -5.30 24.35
N ALA A 78 0.05 -6.61 24.39
CA ALA A 78 -1.02 -7.24 23.61
C ALA A 78 -2.42 -6.74 24.03
N GLU A 79 -2.66 -6.55 25.33
CA GLU A 79 -3.91 -6.01 25.87
C GLU A 79 -4.13 -4.55 25.44
N GLU A 80 -3.10 -3.72 25.55
CA GLU A 80 -3.17 -2.32 25.15
C GLU A 80 -3.36 -2.16 23.64
N GLY A 81 -2.62 -2.94 22.83
CA GLY A 81 -2.79 -2.97 21.38
C GLY A 81 -4.18 -3.44 20.97
N HIS A 82 -4.73 -4.43 21.66
CA HIS A 82 -6.11 -4.88 21.46
C HIS A 82 -7.12 -3.76 21.77
N ARG A 83 -6.96 -3.09 22.91
CA ARG A 83 -7.84 -1.99 23.33
C ARG A 83 -7.83 -0.84 22.32
N GLU A 84 -6.66 -0.46 21.82
CA GLU A 84 -6.52 0.58 20.80
C GLU A 84 -7.24 0.19 19.50
N VAL A 85 -7.00 -1.03 19.00
CA VAL A 85 -7.60 -1.49 17.74
C VAL A 85 -9.12 -1.64 17.85
N MET A 86 -9.61 -2.25 18.92
CA MET A 86 -11.05 -2.42 19.12
C MET A 86 -11.75 -1.09 19.39
N GLY A 87 -11.08 -0.13 20.05
CA GLY A 87 -11.65 1.17 20.38
C GLY A 87 -11.66 2.17 19.21
N ARG A 88 -10.80 2.00 18.19
CA ARG A 88 -10.63 3.03 17.14
C ARG A 88 -10.46 2.52 15.72
N HIS A 89 -10.19 1.23 15.52
CA HIS A 89 -9.65 0.74 14.23
C HIS A 89 -10.40 -0.48 13.68
N THR A 90 -11.59 -0.77 14.18
CA THR A 90 -12.51 -1.71 13.52
C THR A 90 -13.02 -1.15 12.19
N TYR A 91 -13.55 -2.02 11.33
CA TYR A 91 -14.17 -1.58 10.07
C TYR A 91 -15.26 -0.54 10.30
N ASP A 92 -16.11 -0.69 11.32
CA ASP A 92 -17.15 0.29 11.64
C ASP A 92 -16.59 1.68 11.92
N HIS A 93 -15.51 1.76 12.71
CA HIS A 93 -14.82 3.02 12.99
C HIS A 93 -14.24 3.63 11.71
N ARG A 94 -13.59 2.81 10.86
CA ARG A 94 -12.96 3.29 9.61
C ARG A 94 -14.00 3.74 8.58
N VAL A 95 -15.07 2.99 8.40
CA VAL A 95 -16.17 3.35 7.50
C VAL A 95 -16.85 4.63 7.96
N ARG A 96 -17.12 4.77 9.27
CA ARG A 96 -17.66 6.00 9.84
C ARG A 96 -16.74 7.19 9.57
N ARG A 97 -15.44 7.05 9.80
CA ARG A 97 -14.47 8.13 9.55
C ARG A 97 -14.41 8.52 8.07
N ILE A 98 -14.41 7.54 7.17
CA ILE A 98 -14.45 7.78 5.72
C ILE A 98 -15.73 8.54 5.36
N TRP A 99 -16.87 8.12 5.91
CA TRP A 99 -18.15 8.78 5.68
C TRP A 99 -18.17 10.24 6.17
N GLU A 100 -17.67 10.50 7.38
CA GLU A 100 -17.56 11.87 7.93
C GLU A 100 -16.75 12.77 7.00
N ILE A 101 -15.55 12.32 6.59
CA ILE A 101 -14.69 13.07 5.67
C ILE A 101 -15.41 13.32 4.34
N MET A 102 -16.09 12.30 3.80
CA MET A 102 -16.86 12.44 2.56
C MET A 102 -17.99 13.48 2.72
N ALA A 103 -18.76 13.41 3.80
CA ALA A 103 -19.86 14.33 4.08
C ALA A 103 -19.37 15.77 4.23
N GLU A 104 -18.27 16.00 4.96
CA GLU A 104 -17.64 17.31 5.14
C GLU A 104 -17.17 17.92 3.80
N ASN A 105 -16.70 17.08 2.88
CA ASN A 105 -16.22 17.52 1.56
C ASN A 105 -17.33 17.59 0.49
N GLY A 106 -18.60 17.57 0.90
CA GLY A 106 -19.74 17.69 0.00
C GLY A 106 -19.90 16.50 -0.94
N PHE A 107 -19.52 15.30 -0.49
CA PHE A 107 -19.66 14.08 -1.28
C PHE A 107 -21.09 13.91 -1.78
N ARG A 108 -21.21 13.63 -3.08
CA ARG A 108 -22.47 13.27 -3.71
C ARG A 108 -22.36 11.82 -4.14
N MET A 109 -23.34 10.99 -3.76
CA MET A 109 -23.49 9.61 -4.25
C MET A 109 -23.76 9.63 -5.76
N GLN A 110 -22.71 9.79 -6.55
CA GLN A 110 -22.75 9.83 -8.00
C GLN A 110 -21.70 8.84 -8.50
N ALA A 111 -22.17 7.82 -9.22
CA ALA A 111 -21.32 6.90 -9.95
C ALA A 111 -21.42 7.23 -11.45
N PRO A 112 -20.83 8.35 -11.92
CA PRO A 112 -21.01 8.81 -13.30
C PRO A 112 -20.61 7.75 -14.32
N LEU A 113 -19.57 6.96 -14.01
CA LEU A 113 -19.12 5.86 -14.86
C LEU A 113 -20.15 4.72 -14.99
N ARG A 114 -21.07 4.54 -14.04
CA ARG A 114 -22.10 3.49 -14.11
C ARG A 114 -23.10 3.72 -15.24
N LYS A 115 -23.37 4.98 -15.58
CA LYS A 115 -24.28 5.38 -16.66
C LYS A 115 -23.53 5.86 -17.91
N ALA A 116 -22.20 5.85 -17.88
CA ALA A 116 -21.39 6.37 -18.97
C ALA A 116 -21.32 5.38 -20.12
N ARG A 117 -21.14 5.90 -21.35
CA ARG A 117 -20.83 5.07 -22.52
C ARG A 117 -19.46 4.42 -22.34
N VAL A 118 -19.26 3.25 -22.95
CA VAL A 118 -18.01 2.48 -22.88
C VAL A 118 -16.78 3.35 -23.17
N ASP A 119 -16.82 4.19 -24.21
CA ASP A 119 -15.73 5.11 -24.56
C ASP A 119 -15.37 6.11 -23.44
N ALA A 120 -16.37 6.63 -22.72
CA ALA A 120 -16.15 7.56 -21.61
C ALA A 120 -15.59 6.83 -20.38
N VAL A 121 -16.04 5.59 -20.14
CA VAL A 121 -15.48 4.71 -19.11
C VAL A 121 -14.01 4.39 -19.41
N PHE A 122 -13.71 4.00 -20.64
CA PHE A 122 -12.37 3.74 -21.12
C PHE A 122 -11.44 4.94 -20.90
N LEU A 123 -11.83 6.13 -21.36
CA LEU A 123 -11.02 7.34 -21.18
C LEU A 123 -10.84 7.72 -19.70
N GLY A 124 -11.87 7.53 -18.87
CA GLY A 124 -11.80 7.73 -17.43
C GLY A 124 -10.75 6.84 -16.77
N TYR A 125 -10.75 5.54 -17.08
CA TYR A 125 -9.75 4.62 -16.57
C TYR A 125 -8.34 4.91 -17.10
N GLN A 126 -8.18 5.26 -18.39
CA GLN A 126 -6.88 5.63 -18.94
C GLN A 126 -6.26 6.82 -18.18
N LYS A 127 -7.08 7.82 -17.83
CA LYS A 127 -6.64 8.95 -17.01
C LYS A 127 -6.22 8.53 -15.60
N VAL A 128 -7.00 7.66 -14.93
CA VAL A 128 -6.70 7.21 -13.56
C VAL A 128 -5.47 6.29 -13.54
N PHE A 129 -5.46 5.25 -14.35
CA PHE A 129 -4.35 4.30 -14.45
C PHE A 129 -3.07 4.96 -14.94
N GLY A 130 -3.16 5.95 -15.84
CA GLY A 130 -2.01 6.71 -16.28
C GLY A 130 -1.34 7.49 -15.15
N ARG A 131 -2.13 8.07 -14.23
CA ARG A 131 -1.60 8.73 -13.02
C ARG A 131 -0.98 7.74 -12.04
N LEU A 132 -1.55 6.54 -11.93
CA LEU A 132 -1.03 5.47 -11.08
C LEU A 132 0.10 4.65 -11.74
N MET A 133 0.48 4.98 -12.98
CA MET A 133 1.47 4.27 -13.80
C MET A 133 1.19 2.77 -13.97
N MET A 134 -0.09 2.38 -13.99
CA MET A 134 -0.53 0.98 -14.15
C MET A 134 -0.58 0.58 -15.64
N LEU A 135 0.59 0.49 -16.28
CA LEU A 135 0.69 0.31 -17.73
C LEU A 135 0.00 -0.97 -18.25
N ASP A 136 0.09 -2.08 -17.53
CA ASP A 136 -0.55 -3.34 -17.94
C ASP A 136 -2.08 -3.21 -17.94
N SER A 137 -2.64 -2.54 -16.92
CA SER A 137 -4.07 -2.24 -16.85
C SER A 137 -4.50 -1.30 -17.97
N MET A 138 -3.66 -0.32 -18.34
CA MET A 138 -3.92 0.55 -19.49
C MET A 138 -3.93 -0.24 -20.79
N ALA A 139 -2.96 -1.13 -21.02
CA ALA A 139 -2.86 -1.95 -22.21
C ALA A 139 -4.06 -2.90 -22.37
N ASN A 140 -4.48 -3.55 -21.27
CA ASN A 140 -5.65 -4.43 -21.26
C ASN A 140 -6.94 -3.70 -21.66
N LEU A 141 -7.08 -2.41 -21.36
CA LEU A 141 -8.25 -1.66 -21.80
C LEU A 141 -8.28 -1.44 -23.33
N PHE A 142 -7.13 -1.41 -24.00
CA PHE A 142 -7.07 -1.33 -25.47
C PHE A 142 -7.46 -2.65 -26.14
N THR A 143 -7.60 -3.77 -25.43
CA THR A 143 -8.08 -5.02 -26.04
C THR A 143 -9.60 -5.11 -26.10
N GLN A 144 -10.33 -4.19 -25.43
CA GLN A 144 -11.79 -4.20 -25.38
C GLN A 144 -12.41 -3.88 -26.75
N PRO A 145 -13.18 -4.81 -27.35
CA PRO A 145 -13.70 -4.64 -28.70
C PRO A 145 -14.77 -3.55 -28.81
N GLU A 146 -15.45 -3.22 -27.71
CA GLU A 146 -16.54 -2.23 -27.66
C GLU A 146 -16.04 -0.78 -27.67
N VAL A 147 -14.73 -0.56 -27.51
CA VAL A 147 -14.11 0.77 -27.46
C VAL A 147 -13.82 1.28 -28.87
N SER A 148 -14.37 2.44 -29.21
CA SER A 148 -14.18 3.04 -30.53
C SER A 148 -12.72 3.43 -30.81
N PHE A 149 -12.36 3.44 -32.10
CA PHE A 149 -11.04 3.89 -32.54
C PHE A 149 -10.72 5.33 -32.07
N THR A 150 -11.72 6.21 -32.12
CA THR A 150 -11.56 7.61 -31.69
C THR A 150 -11.24 7.73 -30.19
N ALA A 151 -11.84 6.89 -29.34
CA ALA A 151 -11.55 6.86 -27.92
C ALA A 151 -10.13 6.37 -27.66
N ARG A 152 -9.67 5.34 -28.40
CA ARG A 152 -8.28 4.84 -28.33
C ARG A 152 -7.26 5.94 -28.67
N LEU A 153 -7.51 6.72 -29.72
CA LEU A 153 -6.66 7.86 -30.07
C LEU A 153 -6.61 8.92 -28.96
N ARG A 154 -7.77 9.25 -28.39
CA ARG A 154 -7.87 10.22 -27.28
C ARG A 154 -7.19 9.75 -26.00
N ALA A 155 -6.95 8.44 -25.83
CA ALA A 155 -6.24 7.91 -24.67
C ALA A 155 -4.71 7.99 -24.77
N LEU A 156 -4.16 8.17 -25.97
CA LEU A 156 -2.70 8.18 -26.20
C LEU A 156 -1.94 9.17 -25.29
N PRO A 157 -2.41 10.41 -25.04
CA PRO A 157 -1.72 11.33 -24.14
C PRO A 157 -1.54 10.77 -22.73
N TYR A 158 -2.53 10.03 -22.20
CA TYR A 158 -2.44 9.42 -20.87
C TYR A 158 -1.39 8.31 -20.83
N VAL A 159 -1.35 7.47 -21.88
CA VAL A 159 -0.36 6.39 -22.02
C VAL A 159 1.05 6.96 -22.13
N VAL A 160 1.25 7.93 -23.03
CA VAL A 160 2.55 8.57 -23.26
C VAL A 160 3.06 9.21 -21.97
N LEU A 161 2.22 9.97 -21.27
CA LEU A 161 2.60 10.58 -19.99
C LEU A 161 2.98 9.53 -18.96
N ALA A 162 2.21 8.44 -18.82
CA ALA A 162 2.50 7.36 -17.88
C ALA A 162 3.84 6.67 -18.17
N VAL A 163 4.13 6.37 -19.44
CA VAL A 163 5.41 5.79 -19.87
C VAL A 163 6.57 6.74 -19.57
N LEU A 164 6.45 8.02 -19.92
CA LEU A 164 7.49 9.02 -19.62
C LEU A 164 7.76 9.14 -18.12
N HIS A 165 6.71 9.14 -17.28
CA HIS A 165 6.86 9.15 -15.82
C HIS A 165 7.58 7.90 -15.32
N ARG A 166 7.21 6.71 -15.83
CA ARG A 166 7.87 5.45 -15.46
C ARG A 166 9.35 5.44 -15.85
N LEU A 167 9.68 5.89 -17.07
CA LEU A 167 11.07 6.03 -17.53
C LEU A 167 11.86 7.00 -16.65
N ARG A 168 11.23 8.12 -16.24
CA ARG A 168 11.85 9.07 -15.31
C ARG A 168 12.15 8.45 -13.94
N GLN A 169 11.22 7.68 -13.37
CA GLN A 169 11.40 7.01 -12.08
C GLN A 169 12.49 5.93 -12.11
N MET A 170 12.57 5.16 -13.19
CA MET A 170 13.63 4.16 -13.37
C MET A 170 15.02 4.79 -13.58
N GLY A 171 15.11 6.12 -13.58
CA GLY A 171 16.37 6.82 -13.84
C GLY A 171 16.91 6.48 -15.22
N TRP A 172 16.07 6.47 -16.26
CA TRP A 172 16.43 6.06 -17.63
C TRP A 172 17.70 6.74 -18.17
N ARG A 173 18.02 7.96 -17.72
CA ARG A 173 19.30 8.63 -18.04
C ARG A 173 20.52 7.90 -17.46
N LYS A 174 20.43 7.32 -16.26
CA LYS A 174 21.46 6.47 -15.66
C LYS A 174 21.55 5.12 -16.37
N PHE A 175 20.41 4.53 -16.74
CA PHE A 175 20.38 3.29 -17.52
C PHE A 175 21.00 3.45 -18.91
N VAL A 176 20.60 4.48 -19.68
CA VAL A 176 21.16 4.77 -21.01
C VAL A 176 22.62 5.19 -20.92
N ALA A 177 23.02 6.00 -19.93
CA ALA A 177 24.43 6.32 -19.72
C ALA A 177 25.25 5.06 -19.40
N SER A 178 24.77 4.19 -18.51
CA SER A 178 25.43 2.92 -18.20
C SER A 178 25.52 2.01 -19.44
N PHE A 179 24.45 1.90 -20.20
CA PHE A 179 24.37 1.08 -21.41
C PHE A 179 25.30 1.61 -22.51
N LEU A 180 25.32 2.91 -22.78
CA LEU A 180 26.25 3.53 -23.74
C LEU A 180 27.71 3.42 -23.31
N THR A 181 27.99 3.50 -22.00
CA THR A 181 29.35 3.32 -21.47
C THR A 181 29.81 1.87 -21.61
N GLN A 182 28.91 0.90 -21.40
CA GLN A 182 29.17 -0.53 -21.59
C GLN A 182 29.33 -0.89 -23.08
N PHE A 183 28.52 -0.30 -23.97
CA PHE A 183 28.61 -0.49 -25.41
C PHE A 183 29.93 0.06 -25.99
N ARG A 184 30.40 1.21 -25.48
CA ARG A 184 31.70 1.81 -25.86
C ARG A 184 32.90 1.00 -25.35
N ARG A 185 32.73 0.19 -24.30
CA ARG A 185 33.76 -0.70 -23.74
C ARG A 185 33.88 -2.04 -24.47
N ASN A 186 32.79 -2.51 -25.07
CA ASN A 186 32.75 -3.79 -25.82
C ASN A 186 32.95 -3.62 -27.34
N GLY A 187 33.11 -2.38 -27.82
CA GLY A 187 33.35 -2.05 -29.23
C GLY A 187 34.81 -1.70 -29.58
N ASN A 188 35.74 -1.91 -28.65
CA ASN A 188 37.20 -1.91 -28.85
C ASN A 188 37.74 -3.30 -28.50
#